data_AF-A0A4P5SLP9-F1
#
_entry.id   AF-A0A4P5SLP9-F1
#
_cell.length_a   1.000
_cell.length_b   1.000
_cell.length_c   1.000
_cell.angle_alpha   90.00
_cell.angle_beta   90.00
_cell.angle_gamma   90.00
#
_symmetry.space_group_name_H-M   'P 1'
#
loop_
_entity.id
_entity.type
_entity.pdbx_description
1 polymer ?
#
loop_
_entity_poly.entity_id
_entity_poly.type
_entity_poly.pdbx_seq_one_letter_code
_entity_poly.pdbx_strand_id
1 'polypeptide(L)' 'MIFDYEPGDYVISPKNKEWGTGQIQSIIKNIVTVNFENAGKKTIIADIVLLEKINVKN' A
#
# COMPACT_ATOMS: atom_id res chain seq x y z
N MET A 1 6.19 6.22 14.23
CA MET A 1 6.43 5.12 13.29
C MET A 1 6.98 5.74 12.03
N ILE A 2 8.19 5.35 11.63
CA ILE A 2 8.68 5.60 10.27
C ILE A 2 8.04 4.46 9.47
N PHE A 3 7.13 4.78 8.56
CA PHE A 3 6.62 3.77 7.65
C PHE A 3 7.80 3.36 6.75
N ASP A 4 8.17 2.07 6.72
CA ASP A 4 9.21 1.51 5.83
C ASP A 4 8.77 1.47 4.35
N TYR A 5 7.90 2.41 3.98
CA TYR A 5 7.30 2.55 2.69
C TYR A 5 7.79 3.83 2.05
N GLU A 6 8.02 3.77 0.75
CA GLU A 6 8.30 4.92 -0.08
C GLU A 6 7.38 4.90 -1.31
N PRO A 7 7.04 6.06 -1.90
CA PRO A 7 6.38 6.10 -3.20
C PRO A 7 7.12 5.23 -4.23
N GLY A 8 6.38 4.37 -4.92
CA GLY A 8 6.92 3.37 -5.85
C GLY A 8 6.97 1.96 -5.30
N ASP A 9 6.97 1.78 -3.97
CA ASP A 9 6.91 0.46 -3.34
C ASP A 9 5.64 -0.29 -3.71
N TYR A 10 5.78 -1.60 -3.88
CA TYR A 10 4.65 -2.51 -4.06
C TYR A 10 4.25 -3.15 -2.73
N VAL A 11 2.95 -3.24 -2.51
CA VAL A 11 2.34 -3.75 -1.30
C VAL A 11 1.13 -4.62 -1.62
N ILE A 12 0.77 -5.47 -0.66
CA ILE A 12 -0.55 -6.11 -0.60
C ILE A 12 -1.25 -5.71 0.69
N SER A 13 -2.59 -5.80 0.73
CA SER A 13 -3.34 -5.75 1.99
C SER A 13 -3.75 -7.17 2.39
N PRO A 14 -3.15 -7.78 3.44
CA PRO A 14 -3.44 -9.17 3.82
C PRO A 14 -4.90 -9.44 4.17
N LYS A 15 -5.60 -8.41 4.67
CA LYS A 15 -7.03 -8.45 5.01
C LYS A 15 -7.96 -8.18 3.83
N ASN A 16 -7.44 -7.60 2.74
CA ASN A 16 -8.21 -7.24 1.54
C ASN A 16 -7.48 -7.78 0.30
N LYS A 17 -7.29 -9.11 0.25
CA LYS A 17 -6.51 -9.76 -0.82
C LYS A 17 -7.12 -9.54 -2.20
N GLU A 18 -8.44 -9.33 -2.26
CA GLU A 18 -9.17 -9.03 -3.49
C GLU A 18 -8.76 -7.71 -4.14
N TRP A 19 -8.11 -6.79 -3.40
CA TRP A 19 -7.59 -5.55 -4.00
C TRP A 19 -6.43 -5.81 -4.98
N GLY A 20 -5.75 -6.96 -4.86
CA GLY A 20 -4.59 -7.29 -5.67
C GLY A 20 -3.31 -6.59 -5.19
N THR A 21 -2.28 -6.57 -6.05
CA THR A 21 -1.06 -5.82 -5.77
C THR A 21 -1.35 -4.32 -5.87
N GLY A 22 -0.74 -3.53 -5.01
CA GLY A 22 -0.86 -2.08 -5.04
C GLY A 22 0.49 -1.39 -5.05
N GLN A 23 0.60 -0.29 -5.78
CA GLN A 23 1.77 0.58 -5.75
C GLN A 23 1.49 1.80 -4.88
N ILE A 24 2.38 2.11 -3.95
CA ILE A 24 2.30 3.33 -3.15
C ILE A 24 2.55 4.54 -4.04
N GLN A 25 1.61 5.49 -4.05
CA GLN A 25 1.72 6.74 -4.81
C GLN A 25 2.17 7.92 -3.94
N SER A 26 1.76 7.96 -2.68
CA SER A 26 2.14 9.04 -1.77
C SER A 26 1.97 8.62 -0.31
N ILE A 27 2.75 9.27 0.56
CA ILE A 27 2.70 9.10 2.01
C ILE A 27 2.70 10.50 2.62
N ILE A 28 1.64 10.81 3.37
CA ILE A 28 1.49 12.08 4.07
C ILE A 28 1.19 11.77 5.52
N LYS A 29 2.20 11.91 6.39
CA LYS A 29 2.15 11.48 7.79
C LYS A 29 1.81 9.98 7.90
N ASN A 30 0.63 9.63 8.39
CA ASN A 30 0.13 8.25 8.52
C ASN A 30 -0.90 7.87 7.45
N ILE A 31 -1.14 8.75 6.48
CA ILE A 31 -2.05 8.50 5.36
C ILE A 31 -1.21 8.03 4.17
N VAL A 32 -1.54 6.85 3.67
CA VAL A 32 -0.89 6.23 2.51
C VAL A 32 -1.89 6.14 1.37
N THR A 33 -1.51 6.64 0.20
CA THR A 33 -2.28 6.44 -1.03
C THR A 33 -1.65 5.33 -1.84
N VAL A 34 -2.43 4.30 -2.14
CA VAL A 34 -2.02 3.12 -2.93
C VAL A 34 -2.93 2.99 -4.14
N ASN A 35 -2.37 2.70 -5.30
CA ASN A 35 -3.14 2.30 -6.47
C ASN A 35 -3.10 0.78 -6.60
N PHE A 36 -4.22 0.12 -6.27
CA PHE A 36 -4.39 -1.33 -6.33
C PHE A 36 -4.91 -1.79 -7.70
N GLU A 37 -4.42 -2.93 -8.18
CA GLU A 37 -4.78 -3.52 -9.48
C GLU A 37 -6.29 -3.73 -9.65
N ASN A 38 -6.96 -4.28 -8.64
CA ASN A 38 -8.37 -4.69 -8.74
C ASN A 38 -9.33 -3.76 -7.99
N ALA A 39 -8.81 -2.87 -7.15
CA ALA A 39 -9.61 -1.96 -6.33
C ALA A 39 -9.38 -0.48 -6.64
N GLY A 40 -8.48 -0.17 -7.58
CA GLY A 40 -8.11 1.19 -7.98
C GLY A 40 -7.40 1.96 -6.85
N LYS A 41 -7.49 3.29 -6.92
CA LYS A 41 -6.88 4.18 -5.93
C LYS A 41 -7.60 4.09 -4.58
N LYS A 42 -6.84 3.82 -3.51
CA LYS A 42 -7.28 3.84 -2.12
C LYS A 42 -6.38 4.76 -1.31
N THR A 43 -7.01 5.60 -0.48
CA THR A 43 -6.33 6.39 0.56
C THR A 43 -6.66 5.73 1.89
N ILE A 44 -5.64 5.30 2.62
CA ILE A 44 -5.80 4.51 3.84
C ILE A 44 -4.96 5.07 4.98
N ILE A 45 -5.43 4.87 6.20
CA ILE A 45 -4.71 5.21 7.41
C ILE A 45 -3.89 3.98 7.79
N ALA A 46 -2.56 4.10 7.78
CA ALA A 46 -1.67 2.97 7.91
C ALA A 46 -1.62 2.37 9.33
N ASP A 47 -2.14 3.09 10.34
CA ASP A 47 -2.39 2.54 11.69
C ASP A 47 -3.63 1.62 11.75
N ILE A 48 -4.50 1.68 10.74
CA ILE A 48 -5.77 0.92 10.67
C ILE A 48 -5.68 -0.20 9.63
N VAL A 49 -5.07 0.09 8.47
CA VAL A 49 -4.94 -0.84 7.36
C VAL A 49 -3.50 -1.31 7.27
N LEU A 50 -3.28 -2.59 7.56
CA LEU A 50 -2.00 -3.23 7.36
C LEU A 50 -1.70 -3.40 5.86
N LEU A 51 -0.51 -2.98 5.48
CA LEU A 51 0.11 -3.24 4.19
C LEU A 51 1.36 -4.08 4.39
N GLU A 52 1.61 -5.04 3.51
CA GLU A 52 2.86 -5.81 3.51
C GLU A 52 3.61 -5.47 2.23
N LYS A 53 4.85 -4.97 2.38
CA LYS A 53 5.73 -4.69 1.24
C LYS A 53 6.12 -6.01 0.58
N ILE A 54 6.00 -6.06 -0.74
CA ILE A 54 6.40 -7.20 -1.54
C ILE A 54 7.62 -6.82 -2.39
N ASN A 55 8.60 -7.70 -2.42
CA ASN A 55 9.68 -7.58 -3.40
C ASN A 55 9.19 -8.15 -4.72
N VAL A 56 8.82 -7.26 -5.64
CA VAL A 56 8.67 -7.62 -7.04
C VAL A 56 10.08 -7.86 -7.56
N LYS A 57 10.55 -9.12 -7.51
CA LYS A 57 11.77 -9.50 -8.22
C LYS A 57 11.46 -9.39 -9.72
N ASN A 58 12.26 -8.58 -10.42
CA ASN A 58 12.34 -8.59 -11.88
C ASN A 58 12.68 -9.99 -12.39
#